data_AF-A0A6N8EFV7-F1
#
_entry.id   AF-A0A6N8EFV7-F1
#
_cell.length_a   1.000
_cell.length_b   1.000
_cell.length_c   1.000
_cell.angle_alpha   90.00
_cell.angle_beta   90.00
_cell.angle_gamma   90.00
#
_symmetry.space_group_name_H-M   'P 1'
#
loop_
_entity.id
_entity.type
_entity.pdbx_description
1 polymer ?
#
loop_
_entity_poly.entity_id
_entity_poly.type
_entity_poly.pdbx_seq_one_letter_code
_entity_poly.pdbx_strand_id
1 'polypeptide(L)' 'GTGDADLIALGRTILYDPRWPWHAAAHLGATVSAPVQYLRSQPRRYRDLFTMSAPT' A
#
# COMPACT_ATOMS: atom_id res chain seq x y z
N GLY A 1 -16.58 8.14 -14.24
CA GLY A 1 -15.37 8.64 -13.56
C GLY A 1 -14.94 9.91 -14.25
N THR A 2 -14.36 10.86 -13.52
CA THR A 2 -13.97 12.18 -14.07
C THR A 2 -12.73 12.13 -14.95
N GLY A 3 -11.92 11.08 -14.91
CA GLY A 3 -10.85 10.85 -15.90
C GLY A 3 -9.71 11.88 -15.83
N ASP A 4 -9.50 12.51 -14.68
CA ASP A 4 -8.60 13.66 -14.53
C ASP A 4 -7.10 13.28 -14.62
N ALA A 5 -6.75 12.02 -14.33
CA ALA A 5 -5.39 11.51 -14.42
C ALA A 5 -5.34 9.98 -14.47
N ASP A 6 -4.36 9.45 -15.20
CA ASP A 6 -4.02 8.01 -15.21
C ASP A 6 -3.03 7.63 -14.10
N LEU A 7 -2.21 8.59 -13.64
CA LEU A 7 -1.18 8.43 -12.60
C LEU A 7 -1.08 9.67 -11.70
N ILE A 8 -0.82 9.46 -10.41
CA ILE A 8 -0.67 10.53 -9.41
C ILE A 8 0.66 10.36 -8.67
N ALA A 9 1.52 11.37 -8.72
CA ALA A 9 2.79 11.40 -8.00
C ALA A 9 2.65 12.05 -6.60
N LEU A 10 3.25 11.44 -5.59
CA LEU A 10 3.26 11.94 -4.20
C LEU A 10 4.67 12.32 -3.76
N GLY A 11 4.81 13.48 -3.12
CA GLY A 11 6.09 13.98 -2.58
C GLY A 11 6.14 13.93 -1.06
N ARG A 12 5.79 15.05 -0.41
CA ARG A 12 5.90 15.22 1.06
C ARG A 12 5.14 14.18 1.86
N THR A 13 4.03 13.68 1.33
CA THR A 13 3.24 12.62 1.97
C THR A 13 4.06 11.36 2.21
N ILE A 14 4.89 10.97 1.24
CA ILE A 14 5.76 9.78 1.36
C ILE A 14 6.91 10.04 2.33
N LEU A 15 7.40 11.28 2.42
CA LEU A 15 8.43 11.67 3.41
C LEU A 15 7.89 11.64 4.85
N TYR A 16 6.64 12.05 5.05
CA TYR A 16 6.00 12.07 6.36
C TYR A 16 5.55 10.67 6.81
N ASP A 17 4.96 9.90 5.91
CA ASP A 17 4.54 8.52 6.15
C ASP A 17 5.07 7.60 5.03
N PRO A 18 6.20 6.91 5.23
CA PRO A 18 6.77 6.02 4.22
C PRO A 18 5.90 4.79 3.94
N ARG A 19 4.92 4.49 4.81
CA ARG A 19 3.96 3.38 4.64
C ARG A 19 2.60 3.89 4.15
N TRP A 20 2.51 5.14 3.71
CA TRP A 20 1.29 5.71 3.15
C TRP A 20 0.60 4.80 2.12
N PRO A 21 1.31 4.11 1.19
CA PRO A 21 0.66 3.20 0.24
C PRO A 21 -0.10 2.05 0.91
N TRP A 22 0.37 1.57 2.07
CA TRP A 22 -0.30 0.51 2.83
C TRP A 22 -1.58 1.03 3.48
N HIS A 23 -1.53 2.25 4.01
CA HIS A 23 -2.70 2.91 4.58
C HIS A 23 -3.75 3.22 3.51
N ALA A 24 -3.32 3.69 2.33
CA ALA A 24 -4.19 3.93 1.20
C ALA A 24 -4.85 2.63 0.71
N ALA A 25 -4.07 1.55 0.57
CA ALA A 25 -4.59 0.24 0.19
C ALA A 25 -5.64 -0.26 1.21
N ALA A 26 -5.34 -0.16 2.51
CA ALA A 26 -6.28 -0.55 3.57
C ALA A 26 -7.57 0.29 3.56
N HIS A 27 -7.46 1.61 3.30
CA HIS A 27 -8.61 2.51 3.24
C HIS A 27 -9.50 2.26 2.01
N LEU A 28 -8.89 1.94 0.88
CA LEU A 28 -9.58 1.72 -0.40
C LEU A 28 -9.99 0.24 -0.62
N GLY A 29 -9.67 -0.65 0.32
CA GLY A 29 -9.92 -2.08 0.17
C GLY A 29 -9.06 -2.77 -0.90
N ALA A 30 -7.91 -2.19 -1.23
CA ALA A 30 -6.93 -2.74 -2.17
C ALA A 30 -5.82 -3.51 -1.43
N THR A 31 -4.97 -4.19 -2.20
CA THR A 31 -3.82 -4.96 -1.69
C THR A 31 -2.51 -4.40 -2.23
N VAL A 32 -1.43 -4.49 -1.46
CA VAL A 32 -0.11 -3.97 -1.84
C VAL A 32 0.97 -5.05 -1.70
N SER A 33 1.91 -5.08 -2.65
CA SER A 33 3.07 -5.97 -2.57
C SER A 33 4.01 -5.48 -1.47
N ALA A 34 4.33 -6.35 -0.51
CA ALA A 34 5.24 -6.04 0.58
C ALA A 34 6.39 -7.06 0.62
N PRO A 35 7.59 -6.63 1.08
CA PRO A 35 8.68 -7.55 1.40
C PRO A 35 8.24 -8.62 2.42
N VAL A 36 8.75 -9.85 2.26
CA VAL A 36 8.38 -11.02 3.07
C VAL A 36 8.50 -10.78 4.59
N GLN A 37 9.46 -9.95 4.98
CA GLN A 37 9.74 -9.57 6.36
C GLN A 37 8.56 -8.82 7.01
N TYR A 38 7.75 -8.11 6.22
CA TYR A 38 6.63 -7.30 6.72
C TYR A 38 5.28 -8.00 6.70
N LEU A 39 5.19 -9.23 6.17
CA LEU A 39 3.91 -9.95 6.06
C LEU A 39 3.21 -10.17 7.42
N ARG A 40 3.97 -10.22 8.52
CA ARG A 40 3.40 -10.33 9.88
C ARG A 40 2.98 -8.99 10.49
N SER A 41 3.32 -7.87 9.84
CA SER A 41 2.99 -6.52 10.31
C SER A 41 1.59 -6.06 9.89
N GLN A 42 0.81 -6.93 9.22
CA GLN A 42 -0.54 -6.60 8.80
C GLN A 42 -1.49 -6.46 10.01
N PRO A 43 -2.25 -5.36 10.10
CA PRO A 43 -3.23 -5.19 11.18
C PRO A 43 -4.30 -6.28 11.15
N ARG A 44 -4.79 -6.70 12.32
CA ARG A 44 -5.83 -7.75 12.44
C ARG A 44 -7.06 -7.50 11.58
N ARG A 45 -7.41 -6.23 11.36
CA ARG A 45 -8.56 -5.80 10.54
C ARG A 45 -8.32 -5.96 9.03
N TYR A 46 -7.07 -5.99 8.59
CA TYR A 46 -6.69 -6.05 7.17
C TYR A 46 -5.80 -7.28 6.93
N ARG A 47 -6.39 -8.47 7.05
CA ARG A 47 -5.67 -9.76 6.97
C ARG A 47 -5.12 -10.07 5.57
N ASP A 48 -5.68 -9.43 4.54
CA ASP A 48 -5.32 -9.67 3.14
C ASP A 48 -4.63 -8.44 2.51
N LEU A 49 -4.10 -7.52 3.34
CA LEU A 49 -3.51 -6.26 2.88
C LEU A 49 -2.23 -6.46 2.06
N PHE A 50 -1.39 -7.42 2.46
CA PHE A 50 -0.09 -7.64 1.85
C PHE A 50 -0.08 -8.85 0.93
N THR A 51 0.39 -8.65 -0.28
CA THR A 51 0.76 -9.73 -1.19
C THR A 51 2.27 -9.93 -1.14
N MET A 52 2.71 -11.18 -1.30
CA MET A 52 4.14 -11.51 -1.27
C MET A 52 4.81 -10.97 -2.54
N SER A 53 5.76 -10.04 -2.39
CA SER A 53 6.67 -9.74 -3.50
C SER A 53 7.58 -10.95 -3.71
N ALA A 54 7.50 -11.61 -4.87
CA ALA A 54 8.44 -12.67 -5.22
C ALA A 54 9.87 -12.11 -5.22
N PRO A 55 10.88 -12.84 -4.70
CA PRO A 55 12.27 -12.48 -4.90
C PRO A 55 12.60 -12.73 -6.38
N THR A 56 12.89 -11.67 -7.12
CA THR A 56 13.53 -11.75 -8.45
C THR A 56 14.94 -12.27 -8.31
#